data_AF-A0AAV5VU34-F1
#
_entry.id   AF-A0AAV5VU34-F1
#
_cell.length_a   1.000
_cell.length_b   1.000
_cell.length_c   1.000
_cell.angle_alpha   90.00
_cell.angle_beta   90.00
_cell.angle_gamma   90.00
#
_symmetry.space_group_name_H-M   'P 1'
#
loop_
_entity.id
_entity.type
_entity.pdbx_description
1 polymer ?
#
loop_
_entity_poly.entity_id
_entity_poly.type
_entity_poly.pdbx_seq_one_letter_code
_entity_poly.pdbx_strand_id
1 'polypeptide(L)'
;QISIYFNMLIVTVVCNVASFLLYISCILRLLLYSSSRKLTVERNFFLVGFITMICSIPYMLAMLFAGLNLSIPGAHMDYDQLFLIAFQFPWLTDLKYLTPAPMLLITNLSIRRAIKRMLL
;
A
#
# COMPACT_ATOMS: atom_id res chain seq x y z
N GLN A 1 8.95 -25.00 -5.14
CA GLN A 1 9.33 -23.70 -4.53
C GLN A 1 9.21 -22.54 -5.52
N ILE A 2 9.63 -22.68 -6.79
CA ILE A 2 9.50 -21.64 -7.85
C ILE A 2 8.06 -21.10 -7.99
N SER A 3 7.02 -21.93 -7.84
CA SER A 3 5.64 -21.49 -8.00
C SER A 3 5.15 -20.50 -6.93
N ILE A 4 5.69 -20.54 -5.71
CA ILE A 4 5.24 -19.67 -4.60
C ILE A 4 5.74 -18.25 -4.84
N TYR A 5 7.02 -18.09 -5.19
CA TYR A 5 7.60 -16.78 -5.52
C TYR A 5 6.96 -16.18 -6.78
N PHE A 6 6.65 -17.01 -7.77
CA PHE A 6 5.97 -16.56 -8.99
C PHE A 6 4.55 -16.07 -8.71
N ASN A 7 3.78 -16.80 -7.88
CA ASN A 7 2.45 -16.36 -7.45
C ASN A 7 2.52 -15.09 -6.59
N MET A 8 3.48 -14.99 -5.65
CA MET A 8 3.68 -13.77 -4.86
C MET A 8 4.03 -12.56 -5.74
N LEU A 9 4.88 -12.74 -6.76
CA LEU A 9 5.23 -11.69 -7.71
C LEU A 9 4.01 -11.23 -8.50
N ILE A 10 3.25 -12.15 -9.09
CA ILE A 10 2.04 -11.82 -9.86
C ILE A 10 1.03 -11.07 -8.98
N VAL A 11 0.73 -11.59 -7.79
CA VAL A 11 -0.23 -10.96 -6.88
C VAL A 11 0.25 -9.56 -6.49
N THR A 12 1.53 -9.41 -6.15
CA THR A 12 2.08 -8.11 -5.73
C THR A 12 2.04 -7.10 -6.87
N VAL A 13 2.40 -7.49 -8.10
CA VAL A 13 2.39 -6.58 -9.26
C VAL A 13 0.94 -6.23 -9.65
N VAL A 14 0.07 -7.22 -9.82
CA VAL A 14 -1.32 -7.01 -10.28
C VAL A 14 -2.09 -6.15 -9.27
N CYS A 15 -1.97 -6.44 -7.97
CA CYS A 15 -2.66 -5.66 -6.94
C CYS A 15 -2.17 -4.21 -6.86
N ASN A 16 -0.86 -3.97 -7.02
CA ASN A 16 -0.32 -2.60 -7.02
C ASN A 16 -0.73 -1.81 -8.27
N VAL A 17 -0.69 -2.44 -9.45
CA VAL A 17 -1.14 -1.79 -10.71
C VAL A 17 -2.64 -1.47 -10.66
N ALA A 18 -3.47 -2.41 -10.21
CA ALA A 18 -4.90 -2.17 -10.05
C ALA A 18 -5.18 -1.04 -9.05
N SER A 19 -4.46 -1.03 -7.92
CA SER A 19 -4.57 0.03 -6.92
C SER A 19 -4.18 1.39 -7.50
N PHE A 20 -3.08 1.46 -8.26
CA PHE A 20 -2.62 2.68 -8.91
C PHE A 20 -3.67 3.26 -9.88
N LEU A 21 -4.28 2.42 -10.73
CA LEU A 21 -5.34 2.84 -11.66
C LEU A 21 -6.58 3.36 -10.93
N LEU A 22 -6.98 2.70 -9.84
CA LEU A 22 -8.10 3.14 -9.00
C LEU A 22 -7.79 4.47 -8.32
N TYR A 23 -6.57 4.66 -7.80
CA TYR A 23 -6.17 5.93 -7.18
C TYR A 23 -6.10 7.07 -8.20
N ILE A 24 -5.54 6.86 -9.40
CA ILE A 24 -5.57 7.87 -10.47
C ILE A 24 -7.01 8.28 -10.80
N SER A 25 -7.90 7.29 -10.94
CA SER A 25 -9.32 7.55 -11.24
C SER A 25 -9.99 8.35 -10.13
N CYS A 26 -9.65 8.08 -8.86
CA CYS A 26 -10.10 8.84 -7.70
C CYS A 26 -9.52 10.27 -7.66
N ILE A 27 -8.24 10.47 -7.99
CA ILE A 27 -7.63 11.81 -8.11
C ILE A 27 -8.37 12.62 -9.17
N LEU A 28 -8.55 12.05 -10.36
CA LEU A 28 -9.23 12.72 -11.46
C LEU A 28 -10.66 13.11 -11.06
N ARG A 29 -11.38 12.23 -10.38
CA ARG A 29 -12.71 12.53 -9.84
C ARG A 29 -12.68 13.66 -8.79
N LEU A 30 -11.70 13.66 -7.88
CA LEU A 30 -11.50 14.71 -6.87
C LEU A 30 -11.17 16.07 -7.51
N LEU A 31 -10.37 16.07 -8.58
CA LEU A 31 -10.00 17.29 -9.31
C LEU A 31 -11.18 17.86 -10.11
N LEU A 32 -12.02 17.00 -10.69
CA LEU A 32 -13.15 17.40 -11.53
C LEU A 32 -14.41 17.79 -10.72
N TYR A 33 -14.64 17.19 -9.55
CA TYR A 33 -15.84 17.40 -8.72
C TYR A 33 -15.48 18.08 -7.39
N SER A 34 -15.18 19.38 -7.45
CA SER A 34 -14.88 20.20 -6.27
C SER A 34 -16.16 20.83 -5.68
N SER A 35 -16.99 20.06 -4.98
CA SER A 35 -18.07 20.64 -4.17
C SER A 35 -18.31 19.92 -2.84
N SER A 36 -18.06 20.68 -1.77
CA SER A 36 -18.64 20.70 -0.42
C SER A 36 -18.94 19.38 0.34
N ARG A 37 -18.25 19.24 1.49
CA ARG A 37 -18.48 18.32 2.63
C ARG A 37 -18.32 16.80 2.41
N LYS A 38 -18.82 16.21 1.32
CA LYS A 38 -18.57 14.77 1.03
C LYS A 38 -17.11 14.51 0.62
N LEU A 39 -16.46 15.54 0.09
CA LEU A 39 -15.06 15.52 -0.35
C LEU A 39 -14.07 15.21 0.76
N THR A 40 -14.32 15.62 2.01
CA THR A 40 -13.33 15.44 3.09
C THR A 40 -13.15 13.96 3.45
N VAL A 41 -14.25 13.19 3.51
CA VAL A 41 -14.20 11.75 3.79
C VAL A 41 -13.54 11.02 2.62
N GLU A 42 -13.92 11.34 1.39
CA GLU A 42 -13.30 10.77 0.18
C GLU A 42 -11.79 11.09 0.12
N ARG A 43 -11.40 12.33 0.44
CA ARG A 43 -9.99 12.75 0.47
C ARG A 43 -9.20 12.02 1.56
N ASN A 44 -9.80 11.75 2.72
CA ASN A 44 -9.13 11.02 3.79
C ASN A 44 -8.96 9.53 3.45
N PHE A 45 -10.00 8.88 2.91
CA PHE A 45 -9.89 7.51 2.40
C PHE A 45 -8.87 7.41 1.27
N PHE A 46 -8.88 8.38 0.35
CA PHE A 46 -7.88 8.49 -0.70
C PHE A 46 -6.47 8.62 -0.11
N LEU A 47 -6.27 9.47 0.89
CA LEU A 47 -4.95 9.70 1.49
C LEU A 47 -4.44 8.46 2.24
N VAL A 48 -5.29 7.73 2.98
CA VAL A 48 -4.94 6.41 3.55
C VAL A 48 -4.47 5.49 2.43
N GLY A 49 -5.31 5.33 1.42
CA GLY A 49 -5.04 4.43 0.31
C GLY A 49 -3.76 4.76 -0.45
N PHE A 50 -3.53 6.04 -0.71
CA PHE A 50 -2.35 6.55 -1.38
C PHE A 50 -1.08 6.33 -0.56
N ILE A 51 -1.11 6.58 0.76
CA ILE A 51 0.02 6.27 1.64
C ILE A 51 0.28 4.76 1.65
N THR A 52 -0.75 3.94 1.75
CA THR A 52 -0.59 2.47 1.73
C THR A 52 0.04 1.97 0.43
N MET A 53 -0.30 2.60 -0.71
CA MET A 53 0.31 2.31 -2.00
C MET A 53 1.78 2.76 -2.06
N ILE A 54 2.11 3.95 -1.56
CA ILE A 54 3.50 4.42 -1.50
C ILE A 54 4.35 3.47 -0.66
N CYS A 55 3.83 2.99 0.47
CA CYS A 55 4.52 2.02 1.32
C CYS A 55 4.65 0.63 0.66
N SER A 56 3.81 0.26 -0.32
CA SER A 56 3.91 -1.04 -1.01
C SER A 56 4.79 -1.02 -2.26
N ILE A 57 5.11 0.15 -2.83
CA ILE A 57 5.96 0.27 -4.03
C ILE A 57 7.38 -0.29 -3.83
N PRO A 58 8.11 0.02 -2.74
CA PRO A 58 9.46 -0.52 -2.53
C PRO A 58 9.48 -2.05 -2.51
N TYR A 59 8.50 -2.66 -1.83
CA TYR A 59 8.36 -4.11 -1.80
C TYR A 59 8.06 -4.71 -3.18
N MET A 60 7.16 -4.08 -3.94
CA MET A 60 6.83 -4.50 -5.31
C MET A 60 8.06 -4.45 -6.22
N LEU A 61 8.82 -3.35 -6.19
CA LEU A 61 10.03 -3.19 -6.99
C LEU A 61 11.08 -4.25 -6.62
N ALA A 62 11.26 -4.52 -5.34
CA ALA A 62 12.22 -5.50 -4.87
C ALA A 62 11.82 -6.93 -5.28
N MET A 63 10.53 -7.29 -5.20
CA MET A 63 10.01 -8.56 -5.68
C MET A 63 10.13 -8.71 -7.20
N LEU A 64 9.87 -7.64 -7.97
CA LEU A 64 10.05 -7.64 -9.42
C LEU A 64 11.52 -7.84 -9.80
N PHE A 65 12.44 -7.13 -9.13
CA PHE A 65 13.87 -7.27 -9.34
C PHE A 65 14.36 -8.69 -9.01
N ALA A 66 13.88 -9.28 -7.91
CA ALA A 66 14.18 -10.67 -7.55
C ALA A 66 13.68 -11.65 -8.62
N GLY A 67 12.46 -11.48 -9.10
CA GLY A 67 11.89 -12.33 -10.15
C GLY A 67 12.67 -12.26 -11.47
N LEU A 68 13.08 -11.06 -11.88
CA LEU A 68 13.90 -10.86 -13.08
C LEU A 68 15.27 -11.54 -12.94
N ASN A 69 15.95 -11.38 -11.80
CA ASN A 69 17.24 -12.02 -11.58
C ASN A 69 17.12 -13.55 -11.54
N LEU A 70 16.10 -14.11 -10.90
CA LEU A 70 15.87 -15.56 -10.87
C LEU A 70 15.51 -16.14 -12.25
N SER A 71 15.02 -15.32 -13.19
CA SER A 71 14.69 -15.76 -14.55
C SER A 71 15.91 -15.88 -15.47
N ILE A 72 17.05 -15.29 -15.10
CA ILE A 72 18.28 -15.32 -15.89
C ILE A 72 19.13 -16.52 -15.44
N PRO A 73 19.37 -17.52 -16.29
CA PRO A 73 20.20 -18.67 -15.91
C PRO A 73 21.64 -18.22 -15.63
N GLY A 74 22.12 -18.49 -14.42
CA GLY A 74 23.47 -18.13 -13.96
C GLY A 74 23.58 -16.82 -13.18
N ALA A 75 22.48 -16.08 -13.00
CA ALA A 75 22.47 -14.93 -12.11
C ALA A 75 22.39 -15.39 -10.64
N HIS A 76 23.36 -14.96 -9.83
CA HIS A 76 23.34 -15.17 -8.39
C HIS A 76 22.78 -13.92 -7.71
N MET A 77 21.72 -14.10 -6.92
CA MET A 77 21.18 -13.04 -6.08
C MET A 77 22.00 -12.96 -4.80
N ASP A 78 22.44 -11.77 -4.43
CA ASP A 78 23.28 -11.59 -3.24
C ASP A 78 22.46 -11.84 -1.96
N TYR A 79 23.08 -12.42 -0.94
CA TYR A 79 22.36 -12.79 0.30
C TYR A 79 21.74 -11.58 1.01
N ASP A 80 22.41 -10.42 0.94
CA ASP A 80 21.92 -9.17 1.52
C ASP A 80 20.64 -8.68 0.84
N GLN A 81 20.53 -8.85 -0.48
CA GLN A 81 19.33 -8.49 -1.24
C GLN A 81 18.16 -9.41 -0.85
N LEU A 82 18.43 -10.70 -0.69
CA LEU A 82 17.45 -11.70 -0.30
C LEU A 82 16.93 -11.44 1.12
N PHE A 83 17.82 -11.05 2.03
CA PHE A 83 17.48 -10.64 3.38
C PHE A 83 16.61 -9.38 3.40
N LEU A 84 16.97 -8.35 2.62
CA LEU A 84 16.19 -7.13 2.47
C LEU A 84 14.75 -7.42 1.99
N ILE A 85 14.61 -8.24 0.95
CA ILE A 85 13.31 -8.60 0.37
C ILE A 85 12.45 -9.44 1.33
N ALA A 86 13.06 -10.40 2.02
CA ALA A 86 12.32 -11.35 2.86
C ALA A 86 12.01 -10.81 4.25
N PHE A 87 12.79 -9.87 4.80
CA PHE A 87 12.67 -9.44 6.19
C PHE A 87 12.47 -7.92 6.35
N GLN A 88 13.09 -7.10 5.50
CA GLN A 88 13.04 -5.63 5.62
C GLN A 88 12.03 -4.93 4.70
N PHE A 89 11.30 -5.61 3.84
CA PHE A 89 10.19 -4.99 3.11
C PHE A 89 8.79 -5.46 3.54
N PRO A 90 8.60 -6.68 4.07
CA PRO A 90 7.30 -7.11 4.58
C PRO A 90 6.76 -6.21 5.71
N TRP A 91 7.61 -5.73 6.63
CA TRP A 91 7.16 -4.81 7.70
C TRP A 91 6.61 -3.48 7.15
N LEU A 92 7.19 -2.97 6.05
CA LEU A 92 6.68 -1.79 5.33
C LEU A 92 5.28 -2.06 4.75
N THR A 93 5.05 -3.32 4.38
CA THR A 93 3.77 -3.81 3.90
C THR A 93 2.80 -3.97 5.07
N ASP A 94 3.24 -4.35 6.26
CA ASP A 94 2.37 -4.49 7.45
C ASP A 94 1.91 -3.13 7.99
N LEU A 95 2.74 -2.09 7.84
CA LEU A 95 2.38 -0.69 8.10
C LEU A 95 1.13 -0.23 7.34
N LYS A 96 0.79 -0.89 6.22
CA LYS A 96 -0.44 -0.61 5.46
C LYS A 96 -1.72 -0.95 6.24
N TYR A 97 -1.65 -1.89 7.18
CA TYR A 97 -2.77 -2.27 8.04
C TYR A 97 -2.89 -1.36 9.27
N LEU A 98 -1.79 -0.70 9.64
CA LEU A 98 -1.74 0.24 10.76
C LEU A 98 -2.12 1.66 10.36
N THR A 99 -2.07 2.03 9.09
CA THR A 99 -2.39 3.39 8.61
C THR A 99 -3.87 3.79 8.66
N PRO A 100 -4.85 2.90 8.42
CA PRO A 100 -6.27 3.27 8.42
C PRO A 100 -6.79 3.71 9.78
N ALA A 101 -6.37 3.03 10.86
CA ALA A 101 -6.86 3.28 12.22
C ALA A 101 -6.52 4.68 12.76
N PRO A 102 -5.25 5.14 12.82
CA PRO A 102 -4.88 6.48 13.26
C PRO A 102 -5.44 7.55 12.31
N MET A 103 -5.51 7.26 11.01
CA MET A 103 -6.08 8.22 10.07
C MET A 103 -7.59 8.41 10.29
N LEU A 104 -8.35 7.33 10.52
CA LEU A 104 -9.78 7.42 10.88
C LEU A 104 -9.98 8.15 12.21
N LEU A 105 -9.11 7.88 13.19
CA LEU A 105 -9.08 8.57 14.48
C LEU A 105 -8.80 10.08 14.34
N ILE A 106 -7.85 10.49 13.50
CA ILE A 106 -7.50 11.91 13.33
C ILE A 106 -8.55 12.64 12.50
N THR A 107 -9.04 12.01 11.44
CA THR A 107 -9.83 12.67 10.42
C THR A 107 -11.33 12.67 10.71
N ASN A 108 -11.85 11.65 11.40
CA ASN A 108 -13.28 11.53 11.66
C ASN A 108 -13.67 12.11 13.02
N LEU A 109 -14.38 13.25 12.97
CA LEU A 109 -14.83 13.96 14.17
C LEU A 109 -15.89 13.16 14.97
N SER A 110 -16.69 12.29 14.31
CA SER A 110 -17.67 11.46 15.02
C SER A 110 -16.99 10.36 15.84
N ILE A 111 -15.96 9.70 15.28
CA ILE A 111 -15.16 8.68 15.95
C ILE A 111 -14.44 9.29 17.16
N ARG A 112 -13.80 10.46 17.00
CA ARG A 112 -13.16 11.17 18.13
C ARG A 112 -14.14 11.47 19.26
N ARG A 113 -15.34 11.96 18.92
CA ARG A 113 -16.37 12.24 19.93
C ARG A 113 -16.92 10.98 20.60
N ALA A 114 -16.97 9.85 19.90
CA ALA A 114 -17.37 8.57 20.48
C ALA A 114 -16.30 8.05 21.45
N ILE A 115 -15.02 8.06 21.05
CA ILE A 115 -13.91 7.63 21.90
C ILE A 115 -13.79 8.52 23.14
N LYS A 116 -13.89 9.85 22.97
CA LYS A 116 -13.87 10.78 24.10
C LYS A 116 -15.01 10.54 25.10
N ARG A 117 -16.16 10.02 24.64
CA ARG A 117 -17.30 9.62 25.50
C ARG A 117 -17.16 8.25 26.14
N MET A 118 -16.27 7.39 25.66
CA MET A 118 -15.97 6.10 26.29
C MET A 118 -14.89 6.24 27.38
N LEU A 119 -14.03 7.26 27.25
CA LEU A 119 -12.91 7.52 28.17
C LEU A 119 -13.27 8.46 29.34
N LEU A 120 -14.39 9.19 29.26
CA LEU A 120 -14.95 10.07 30.29
C LEU A 120 -16.29 9.51 30.74
#